data_AF-A0A422LT21-F1
#
_entry.id   AF-A0A422LT21-F1
#
_cell.length_a   1.000
_cell.length_b   1.000
_cell.length_c   1.000
_cell.angle_alpha   90.00
_cell.angle_beta   90.00
_cell.angle_gamma   90.00
#
_symmetry.space_group_name_H-M   'P 1'
#
loop_
_entity.id
_entity.type
_entity.pdbx_description
1 polymer ?
#
loop_
_entity_poly.entity_id
_entity_poly.type
_entity_poly.pdbx_seq_one_letter_code
_entity_poly.pdbx_strand_id
1 'polypeptide(L)'
;MVTNKQKRLSKATIDHANHVAIVAIAEANGIALVQQSNGYWRGVDHDSLVINDKKNLFRWNSRDVGGGALDFVQHYLGINSFREAVAYLNHAALERAETITHKVREPFQYNFKNSPNFEQATKYLTTVRKLDPQIVDLLHRKGFIQQDEHGNAIFVWSRNDKIVGATVQGTRIDHEHLGKRGTFKQIAKNSQENFGFNLSLGKPERLLMFEAPIDALSYWSLHRGLNHVTLMSMDGLKPNTVKQGLIYFCEKTGHAPSEIAFGVDNDPSGHVFYDQMRAEHALTSVPYTSLIPADQAIPHECLAPVVSAAKQAAIPTVALMAYLKVAVNLQPSHGIANGYHYQDALTKGSFADLPEIATQLKPYLQSNGIDWQAYFKQHAPDLASTDRNNLVGRIKGVARQYQNGDFQVVQDVPKDWNDRLQIHERSKSKGLTLDQKIATAKERAVTANFRSAPKHHDRALE
;
A
#
# COMPACT_ATOMS: atom_id res chain seq x y z
N MET A 1 37.43 -15.75 -31.70
CA MET A 1 36.85 -16.36 -30.49
C MET A 1 37.82 -16.16 -29.34
N VAL A 2 37.53 -15.24 -28.42
CA VAL A 2 38.19 -15.15 -27.12
C VAL A 2 37.07 -15.19 -26.09
N THR A 3 36.91 -16.34 -25.45
CA THR A 3 35.90 -16.56 -24.42
C THR A 3 36.35 -15.90 -23.12
N ASN A 4 35.73 -14.77 -22.78
CA ASN A 4 35.97 -14.08 -21.53
C ASN A 4 35.31 -14.87 -20.38
N LYS A 5 36.00 -15.90 -19.86
CA LYS A 5 35.58 -16.63 -18.66
C LYS A 5 35.69 -15.67 -17.46
N GLN A 6 34.59 -15.03 -17.09
CA GLN A 6 34.51 -14.24 -15.86
C GLN A 6 34.83 -15.14 -14.65
N LYS A 7 35.92 -14.81 -13.95
CA LYS A 7 36.40 -15.52 -12.76
C LYS A 7 35.35 -15.38 -11.63
N ARG A 8 34.84 -16.50 -11.14
CA ARG A 8 33.83 -16.57 -10.06
C ARG A 8 34.42 -15.99 -8.76
N LEU A 9 33.66 -15.13 -8.07
CA LEU A 9 34.06 -14.58 -6.76
C LEU A 9 34.19 -15.71 -5.74
N SER A 10 35.25 -15.66 -4.92
CA SER A 10 35.45 -16.65 -3.86
C SER A 10 34.53 -16.34 -2.67
N LYS A 11 34.12 -17.38 -1.94
CA LYS A 11 33.31 -17.23 -0.72
C LYS A 11 34.00 -16.31 0.29
N ALA A 12 35.31 -16.46 0.48
CA ALA A 12 36.11 -15.62 1.38
C ALA A 12 36.08 -14.13 0.98
N THR A 13 36.07 -13.81 -0.32
CA THR A 13 36.00 -12.43 -0.83
C THR A 13 34.64 -11.79 -0.57
N ILE A 14 33.57 -12.57 -0.70
CA ILE A 14 32.20 -12.11 -0.41
C ILE A 14 32.02 -11.95 1.12
N ASP A 15 32.49 -12.93 1.88
CA ASP A 15 32.45 -12.89 3.34
C ASP A 15 33.23 -11.68 3.86
N HIS A 16 34.41 -11.37 3.31
CA HIS A 16 35.15 -10.16 3.64
C HIS A 16 34.32 -8.89 3.44
N ALA A 17 33.72 -8.74 2.25
CA ALA A 17 32.91 -7.58 1.90
C ALA A 17 31.71 -7.39 2.85
N ASN A 18 31.06 -8.48 3.25
CA ASN A 18 29.94 -8.44 4.18
C ASN A 18 30.30 -7.96 5.59
N HIS A 19 31.58 -8.07 6.00
CA HIS A 19 32.04 -7.73 7.34
C HIS A 19 32.66 -6.34 7.47
N VAL A 20 32.75 -5.58 6.39
CA VAL A 20 33.22 -4.18 6.45
C VAL A 20 32.22 -3.35 7.26
N ALA A 21 32.71 -2.49 8.17
CA ALA A 21 31.85 -1.65 8.97
C ALA A 21 31.16 -0.58 8.10
N ILE A 22 29.83 -0.46 8.19
CA ILE A 22 29.06 0.55 7.45
C ILE A 22 29.50 1.97 7.82
N VAL A 23 29.88 2.19 9.08
CA VAL A 23 30.42 3.48 9.54
C VAL A 23 31.75 3.79 8.83
N ALA A 24 32.65 2.81 8.68
CA ALA A 24 33.91 2.99 7.95
C ALA A 24 33.68 3.25 6.46
N ILE A 25 32.68 2.59 5.85
CA ILE A 25 32.27 2.89 4.47
C ILE A 25 31.76 4.33 4.38
N ALA A 26 30.92 4.78 5.30
CA ALA A 26 30.40 6.15 5.30
C ALA A 26 31.54 7.18 5.41
N GLU A 27 32.46 6.99 6.36
CA GLU A 27 33.61 7.88 6.57
C GLU A 27 34.51 7.95 5.33
N ALA A 28 34.87 6.81 4.73
CA ALA A 28 35.73 6.77 3.55
C ALA A 28 35.10 7.40 2.30
N ASN A 29 33.78 7.56 2.27
CA ASN A 29 33.06 8.25 1.18
C ASN A 29 32.62 9.67 1.56
N GLY A 30 33.10 10.21 2.68
CA GLY A 30 32.75 11.57 3.12
C GLY A 30 31.29 11.74 3.52
N ILE A 31 30.59 10.65 3.86
CA ILE A 31 29.21 10.67 4.30
C ILE A 31 29.20 11.05 5.78
N ALA A 32 28.72 12.25 6.08
CA ALA A 32 28.68 12.75 7.44
C ALA A 32 27.62 12.01 8.28
N LEU A 33 28.05 11.44 9.41
CA LEU A 33 27.20 10.77 10.38
C LEU A 33 27.29 11.45 11.76
N VAL A 34 26.17 11.55 12.45
CA VAL A 34 26.09 12.01 13.85
C VAL A 34 25.64 10.84 14.72
N GLN A 35 26.38 10.56 15.79
CA GLN A 35 26.00 9.56 16.77
C GLN A 35 24.84 10.09 17.62
N GLN A 36 23.69 9.42 17.57
CA GLN A 36 22.50 9.83 18.34
C GLN A 36 22.37 9.12 19.67
N SER A 37 22.83 7.87 19.75
CA SER A 37 22.84 7.07 20.97
C SER A 37 23.83 5.92 20.85
N ASN A 38 24.03 5.16 21.92
CA ASN A 38 25.00 4.07 21.98
C ASN A 38 24.75 2.99 20.91
N GLY A 39 25.51 3.09 19.82
CA GLY A 39 25.48 2.20 18.66
C GLY A 39 24.47 2.54 17.58
N TYR A 40 23.97 3.77 17.56
CA TYR A 40 23.12 4.30 16.49
C TYR A 40 23.66 5.62 15.95
N TRP A 41 23.84 5.65 14.63
CA TRP A 41 24.31 6.79 13.86
C TRP A 41 23.21 7.25 12.89
N ARG A 42 23.14 8.54 12.63
CA ARG A 42 22.21 9.14 11.66
C ARG A 42 22.97 9.95 10.63
N GLY A 43 22.56 9.88 9.36
CA GLY A 43 23.12 10.72 8.30
C GLY A 43 22.78 12.20 8.49
N VAL A 44 23.74 13.09 8.24
CA VAL A 44 23.55 14.55 8.32
C VAL A 44 22.78 15.07 7.11
N ASP A 45 23.13 14.61 5.91
CA ASP A 45 22.45 15.05 4.67
C ASP A 45 21.10 14.34 4.48
N HIS A 46 20.93 13.18 5.12
CA HIS A 46 19.76 12.32 5.01
C HIS A 46 19.31 11.85 6.40
N ASP A 47 18.46 12.64 7.07
CA ASP A 47 17.91 12.34 8.41
C ASP A 47 17.19 10.99 8.53
N SER A 48 16.78 10.44 7.39
CA SER A 48 16.11 9.14 7.28
C SER A 48 17.08 7.95 7.21
N LEU A 49 18.39 8.18 7.06
CA LEU A 49 19.45 7.18 7.14
C LEU A 49 19.82 6.92 8.59
N VAL A 50 19.65 5.68 9.04
CA VAL A 50 20.00 5.22 10.38
C VAL A 50 20.90 4.00 10.27
N ILE A 51 22.05 4.02 10.94
CA ILE A 51 23.01 2.93 10.99
C ILE A 51 23.10 2.41 12.42
N ASN A 52 23.01 1.09 12.58
CA ASN A 52 23.31 0.39 13.82
C ASN A 52 24.68 -0.27 13.68
N ASP A 53 25.71 0.30 14.30
CA ASP A 53 27.09 -0.18 14.18
C ASP A 53 27.29 -1.55 14.84
N LYS A 54 26.61 -1.83 15.97
CA LYS A 54 26.67 -3.09 16.72
C LYS A 54 26.15 -4.28 15.93
N LYS A 55 25.18 -4.04 15.05
CA LYS A 55 24.61 -5.06 14.14
C LYS A 55 25.20 -4.97 12.75
N ASN A 56 25.98 -3.93 12.47
CA ASN A 56 26.46 -3.56 11.15
C ASN A 56 25.33 -3.52 10.10
N LEU A 57 24.22 -2.85 10.43
CA LEU A 57 23.04 -2.72 9.57
C LEU A 57 22.67 -1.26 9.36
N PHE A 58 22.18 -0.92 8.17
CA PHE A 58 21.57 0.38 7.90
C PHE A 58 20.09 0.25 7.53
N ARG A 59 19.35 1.35 7.71
CA ARG A 59 18.01 1.57 7.18
C ARG A 59 17.93 2.99 6.63
N TRP A 60 17.45 3.12 5.41
CA TRP A 60 17.14 4.40 4.79
C TRP A 60 15.64 4.51 4.58
N ASN A 61 14.96 5.08 5.58
CA ASN A 61 13.50 4.98 5.71
C ASN A 61 12.74 5.67 4.56
N SER A 62 13.25 6.77 4.01
CA SER A 62 12.61 7.50 2.91
C SER A 62 12.66 6.76 1.57
N ARG A 63 13.58 5.80 1.43
CA ARG A 63 13.78 4.99 0.23
C ARG A 63 13.34 3.53 0.41
N ASP A 64 12.88 3.19 1.62
CA ASP A 64 12.52 1.84 2.07
C ASP A 64 13.61 0.76 1.84
N VAL A 65 14.88 1.16 1.82
CA VAL A 65 16.03 0.24 1.65
C VAL A 65 16.80 0.07 2.96
N GLY A 66 17.49 -1.05 3.10
CA GLY A 66 18.32 -1.35 4.26
C GLY A 66 19.00 -2.71 4.11
N GLY A 67 19.99 -2.98 4.95
CA GLY A 67 20.78 -4.22 4.85
C GLY A 67 22.15 -4.09 5.49
N GLY A 68 23.08 -4.93 5.05
CA GLY A 68 24.48 -4.93 5.50
C GLY A 68 25.38 -4.04 4.64
N ALA A 69 26.69 -4.26 4.72
CA ALA A 69 27.71 -3.49 4.03
C ALA A 69 27.56 -3.48 2.49
N LEU A 70 27.28 -4.65 1.89
CA LEU A 70 27.06 -4.75 0.44
C LEU A 70 25.81 -3.98 0.01
N ASP A 71 24.71 -4.15 0.73
CA ASP A 71 23.45 -3.43 0.48
C ASP A 71 23.65 -1.91 0.60
N PHE A 72 24.46 -1.47 1.57
CA PHE A 72 24.77 -0.04 1.75
C PHE A 72 25.52 0.52 0.55
N VAL A 73 26.52 -0.20 0.06
CA VAL A 73 27.26 0.20 -1.15
C VAL A 73 26.37 0.20 -2.39
N GLN A 74 25.52 -0.81 -2.55
CA GLN A 74 24.63 -0.88 -3.72
C GLN A 74 23.56 0.21 -3.71
N HIS A 75 22.92 0.44 -2.56
CA HIS A 75 21.76 1.34 -2.48
C HIS A 75 22.12 2.79 -2.13
N TYR A 76 23.18 3.02 -1.35
CA TYR A 76 23.57 4.36 -0.93
C TYR A 76 24.66 4.96 -1.83
N LEU A 77 25.70 4.19 -2.16
CA LEU A 77 26.77 4.65 -3.07
C LEU A 77 26.42 4.47 -4.56
N GLY A 78 25.31 3.79 -4.88
CA GLY A 78 24.85 3.57 -6.24
C GLY A 78 25.71 2.59 -7.06
N ILE A 79 26.53 1.76 -6.39
CA ILE A 79 27.33 0.72 -7.06
C ILE A 79 26.44 -0.49 -7.31
N ASN A 80 25.66 -0.44 -8.39
CA ASN A 80 24.56 -1.38 -8.63
C ASN A 80 25.01 -2.83 -8.84
N SER A 81 26.23 -3.06 -9.34
CA SER A 81 26.76 -4.41 -9.59
C SER A 81 27.29 -5.04 -8.30
N PHE A 82 26.72 -6.19 -7.92
CA PHE A 82 27.19 -6.98 -6.77
C PHE A 82 28.70 -7.25 -6.82
N ARG A 83 29.25 -7.52 -8.02
CA ARG A 83 30.67 -7.78 -8.19
C ARG A 83 31.53 -6.54 -7.97
N GLU A 84 31.04 -5.38 -8.38
CA GLU A 84 31.72 -4.10 -8.16
C GLU A 84 31.64 -3.69 -6.69
N ALA A 85 30.50 -3.92 -6.03
CA ALA A 85 30.36 -3.69 -4.59
C ALA A 85 31.31 -4.59 -3.78
N VAL A 86 31.43 -5.87 -4.13
CA VAL A 86 32.40 -6.79 -3.53
C VAL A 86 33.83 -6.31 -3.80
N ALA A 87 34.16 -5.90 -5.04
CA ALA A 87 35.49 -5.39 -5.35
C ALA A 87 35.82 -4.13 -4.56
N TYR A 88 34.91 -3.17 -4.51
CA TYR A 88 35.02 -1.92 -3.76
C TYR A 88 35.35 -2.16 -2.28
N LEU A 89 34.57 -3.02 -1.61
CA LEU A 89 34.74 -3.35 -0.20
C LEU A 89 35.98 -4.21 0.11
N ASN A 90 36.60 -4.84 -0.88
CA ASN A 90 37.84 -5.59 -0.70
C ASN A 90 39.10 -4.78 -1.03
N HIS A 91 38.98 -3.69 -1.79
CA HIS A 91 40.11 -2.84 -2.18
C HIS A 91 40.33 -1.64 -1.26
N ALA A 92 39.27 -1.12 -0.65
CA ALA A 92 39.39 -0.03 0.31
C ALA A 92 39.93 -0.58 1.65
N ALA A 93 40.94 0.08 2.23
CA ALA A 93 41.50 -0.27 3.53
C ALA A 93 40.54 0.14 4.66
N LEU A 94 39.35 -0.48 4.69
CA LEU A 94 38.25 -0.16 5.59
C LEU A 94 38.26 -1.09 6.80
N GLU A 95 37.94 -0.53 7.97
CA GLU A 95 37.81 -1.28 9.21
C GLU A 95 36.67 -2.30 9.16
N ARG A 96 36.87 -3.44 9.84
CA ARG A 96 35.86 -4.50 9.95
C ARG A 96 35.00 -4.28 11.18
N ALA A 97 33.72 -4.64 11.07
CA ALA A 97 32.85 -4.71 12.23
C ALA A 97 33.32 -5.87 13.13
N GLU A 98 33.60 -5.58 14.41
CA GLU A 98 33.94 -6.59 15.40
C GLU A 98 32.70 -7.45 15.70
N THR A 99 32.58 -8.55 14.97
CA THR A 99 31.58 -9.62 15.15
C THR A 99 30.14 -9.28 14.71
N ILE A 100 29.82 -9.57 13.45
CA ILE A 100 28.41 -9.69 13.01
C ILE A 100 27.85 -10.98 13.59
N THR A 101 27.34 -10.93 14.82
CA THR A 101 26.50 -12.01 15.32
C THR A 101 25.14 -11.91 14.63
N HIS A 102 24.96 -12.66 13.54
CA HIS A 102 23.62 -13.04 13.11
C HIS A 102 22.99 -13.83 14.25
N LYS A 103 22.32 -13.15 15.19
CA LYS A 103 21.47 -13.83 16.16
C LYS A 103 20.42 -14.57 15.33
N VAL A 104 20.57 -15.89 15.24
CA VAL A 104 19.52 -16.78 14.73
C VAL A 104 18.26 -16.39 15.49
N ARG A 105 17.24 -15.91 14.76
CA ARG A 105 15.99 -15.49 15.39
C ARG A 105 15.40 -16.72 16.08
N GLU A 106 15.15 -16.60 17.37
CA GLU A 106 14.44 -17.64 18.11
C GLU A 106 13.05 -17.85 17.47
N PRO A 107 12.53 -19.09 17.47
CA PRO A 107 11.16 -19.34 17.02
C PRO A 107 10.15 -18.51 17.80
N PHE A 108 9.04 -18.15 17.15
CA PHE A 108 7.92 -17.53 17.84
C PHE A 108 7.39 -18.46 18.94
N GLN A 109 7.13 -17.89 20.11
CA GLN A 109 6.43 -18.56 21.20
C GLN A 109 5.23 -17.71 21.60
N TYR A 110 4.05 -18.33 21.66
CA TYR A 110 2.83 -17.65 22.10
C TYR A 110 2.86 -17.47 23.62
N ASN A 111 3.50 -16.39 24.08
CA ASN A 111 3.69 -16.08 25.49
C ASN A 111 2.66 -15.06 26.03
N PHE A 112 1.62 -14.77 25.26
CA PHE A 112 0.52 -13.93 25.73
C PHE A 112 -0.27 -14.67 26.80
N LYS A 113 -0.48 -14.00 27.94
CA LYS A 113 -1.49 -14.43 28.90
C LYS A 113 -2.85 -13.98 28.40
N ASN A 114 -3.62 -14.91 27.85
CA ASN A 114 -4.98 -14.61 27.43
C ASN A 114 -5.83 -14.28 28.66
N SER A 115 -6.54 -13.16 28.60
CA SER A 115 -7.55 -12.82 29.59
C SER A 115 -8.66 -13.88 29.58
N PRO A 116 -9.22 -14.26 30.73
CA PRO A 116 -10.40 -15.14 30.78
C PRO A 116 -11.66 -14.45 30.19
N ASN A 117 -11.61 -13.13 29.98
CA ASN A 117 -12.68 -12.33 29.42
C ASN A 117 -12.25 -11.71 28.06
N PHE A 118 -13.14 -11.73 27.08
CA PHE A 118 -12.94 -11.17 25.74
C PHE A 118 -13.75 -9.87 25.48
N GLU A 119 -14.41 -9.32 26.50
CA GLU A 119 -15.35 -8.20 26.42
C GLU A 119 -14.72 -6.91 25.89
N GLN A 120 -13.51 -6.54 26.31
CA GLN A 120 -12.89 -5.28 25.91
C GLN A 120 -12.51 -5.30 24.42
N ALA A 121 -11.87 -6.39 23.98
CA ALA A 121 -11.57 -6.63 22.58
C ALA A 121 -12.85 -6.74 21.74
N THR A 122 -13.87 -7.48 22.21
CA THR A 122 -15.18 -7.57 21.54
C THR A 122 -15.81 -6.20 21.37
N LYS A 123 -15.91 -5.41 22.44
CA LYS A 123 -16.49 -4.06 22.42
C LYS A 123 -15.74 -3.17 21.46
N TYR A 124 -14.41 -3.17 21.50
CA TYR A 124 -13.60 -2.40 20.56
C TYR A 124 -13.85 -2.83 19.10
N LEU A 125 -13.75 -4.12 18.81
CA LEU A 125 -13.87 -4.63 17.44
C LEU A 125 -15.28 -4.44 16.85
N THR A 126 -16.33 -4.60 17.66
CA THR A 126 -17.73 -4.54 17.18
C THR A 126 -18.35 -3.15 17.31
N THR A 127 -18.07 -2.42 18.40
CA THR A 127 -18.71 -1.12 18.66
C THR A 127 -17.90 0.03 18.07
N VAL A 128 -16.58 0.01 18.20
CA VAL A 128 -15.70 1.06 17.65
C VAL A 128 -15.39 0.75 16.19
N ARG A 129 -14.87 -0.44 15.90
CA ARG A 129 -14.44 -0.84 14.55
C ARG A 129 -15.57 -1.38 13.68
N LYS A 130 -16.79 -1.51 14.21
CA LYS A 130 -18.01 -1.94 13.48
C LYS A 130 -17.90 -3.31 12.80
N LEU A 131 -16.91 -4.13 13.16
CA LEU A 131 -16.80 -5.49 12.66
C LEU A 131 -18.03 -6.29 13.04
N ASP A 132 -18.42 -7.22 12.17
CA ASP A 132 -19.56 -8.06 12.42
C ASP A 132 -19.38 -8.90 13.69
N PRO A 133 -20.30 -8.81 14.67
CA PRO A 133 -20.17 -9.53 15.94
C PRO A 133 -20.05 -11.04 15.77
N GLN A 134 -20.73 -11.64 14.78
CA GLN A 134 -20.68 -13.08 14.55
C GLN A 134 -19.31 -13.52 14.00
N ILE A 135 -18.67 -12.68 13.19
CA ILE A 135 -17.31 -12.93 12.70
C ILE A 135 -16.32 -12.85 13.86
N VAL A 136 -16.40 -11.80 14.69
CA VAL A 136 -15.51 -11.61 15.84
C VAL A 136 -15.62 -12.78 16.83
N ASP A 137 -16.84 -13.17 17.17
CA ASP A 137 -17.14 -14.28 18.08
C ASP A 137 -16.68 -15.63 17.51
N LEU A 138 -16.91 -15.90 16.22
CA LEU A 138 -16.39 -17.09 15.54
C LEU A 138 -14.86 -17.17 15.61
N LEU A 139 -14.17 -16.08 15.27
CA LEU A 139 -12.71 -16.03 15.26
C LEU A 139 -12.13 -16.16 16.67
N HIS A 140 -12.81 -15.63 17.68
CA HIS A 140 -12.42 -15.81 19.07
C HIS A 140 -12.48 -17.28 19.49
N ARG A 141 -13.63 -17.93 19.26
CA ARG A 141 -13.80 -19.37 19.56
C ARG A 141 -12.80 -20.27 18.83
N LYS A 142 -12.42 -19.88 17.61
CA LYS A 142 -11.46 -20.61 16.78
C LYS A 142 -10.00 -20.28 17.10
N GLY A 143 -9.73 -19.38 18.05
CA GLY A 143 -8.35 -19.05 18.46
C GLY A 143 -7.65 -18.01 17.58
N PHE A 144 -8.32 -17.45 16.57
CA PHE A 144 -7.73 -16.46 15.66
C PHE A 144 -7.69 -15.06 16.26
N ILE A 145 -8.58 -14.74 17.19
CA ILE A 145 -8.56 -13.48 17.93
C ILE A 145 -8.63 -13.77 19.44
N GLN A 146 -7.72 -13.20 20.21
CA GLN A 146 -7.70 -13.31 21.67
C GLN A 146 -7.61 -11.93 22.30
N GLN A 147 -7.75 -11.87 23.61
CA GLN A 147 -7.49 -10.66 24.40
C GLN A 147 -6.37 -10.96 25.39
N ASP A 148 -5.36 -10.10 25.50
CA ASP A 148 -4.34 -10.23 26.54
C ASP A 148 -4.80 -9.66 27.88
N GLU A 149 -3.99 -9.83 28.94
CA GLU A 149 -4.28 -9.31 30.29
C GLU A 149 -4.39 -7.77 30.37
N HIS A 150 -3.89 -7.04 29.36
CA HIS A 150 -4.00 -5.58 29.26
C HIS A 150 -5.23 -5.12 28.47
N GLY A 151 -6.02 -6.06 27.96
CA GLY A 151 -7.21 -5.78 27.17
C GLY A 151 -6.92 -5.50 25.70
N ASN A 152 -5.72 -5.77 25.20
CA ASN A 152 -5.39 -5.64 23.77
C ASN A 152 -5.99 -6.80 22.98
N ALA A 153 -6.42 -6.54 21.75
CA ALA A 153 -6.81 -7.58 20.81
C ALA A 153 -5.55 -8.22 20.17
N ILE A 154 -5.47 -9.55 20.21
CA ILE A 154 -4.37 -10.33 19.66
C ILE A 154 -4.89 -11.07 18.42
N PHE A 155 -4.40 -10.71 17.24
CA PHE A 155 -4.68 -11.40 15.98
C PHE A 155 -3.62 -12.47 15.73
N VAL A 156 -4.00 -13.73 15.82
CA VAL A 156 -3.07 -14.88 15.79
C VAL A 156 -2.76 -15.29 14.36
N TRP A 157 -1.47 -15.44 14.03
CA TRP A 157 -1.02 -15.86 12.70
C TRP A 157 -0.84 -17.37 12.66
N SER A 158 -1.32 -18.03 11.61
CA SER A 158 -1.32 -19.49 11.51
C SER A 158 -0.66 -19.99 10.23
N ARG A 159 0.31 -20.88 10.34
CA ARG A 159 0.89 -21.61 9.19
C ARG A 159 0.85 -23.10 9.49
N ASN A 160 0.17 -23.85 8.62
CA ASN A 160 0.00 -25.31 8.77
C ASN A 160 -0.46 -25.70 10.19
N ASP A 161 -1.52 -25.02 10.66
CA ASP A 161 -2.15 -25.20 11.97
C ASP A 161 -1.25 -24.92 13.19
N LYS A 162 -0.09 -24.28 12.98
CA LYS A 162 0.79 -23.80 14.04
C LYS A 162 0.73 -22.29 14.16
N ILE A 163 0.75 -21.81 15.39
CA ILE A 163 0.88 -20.38 15.67
C ILE A 163 2.31 -19.95 15.35
N VAL A 164 2.47 -19.01 14.42
CA VAL A 164 3.77 -18.53 13.95
C VAL A 164 4.02 -17.04 14.22
N GLY A 165 3.05 -16.35 14.80
CA GLY A 165 3.16 -14.95 15.15
C GLY A 165 1.84 -14.38 15.64
N ALA A 166 1.86 -13.09 15.95
CA ALA A 166 0.65 -12.36 16.28
C ALA A 166 0.79 -10.85 16.00
N THR A 167 -0.33 -10.21 15.70
CA THR A 167 -0.46 -8.75 15.69
C THR A 167 -1.21 -8.32 16.95
N VAL A 168 -0.60 -7.44 17.73
CA VAL A 168 -1.18 -6.85 18.94
C VAL A 168 -1.81 -5.51 18.56
N GLN A 169 -3.07 -5.32 18.93
CA GLN A 169 -3.84 -4.12 18.67
C GLN A 169 -4.42 -3.59 19.99
N GLY A 170 -4.03 -2.37 20.36
CA GLY A 170 -4.61 -1.65 21.48
C GLY A 170 -6.09 -1.38 21.26
N THR A 171 -6.87 -1.48 22.33
CA THR A 171 -8.33 -1.30 22.34
C THR A 171 -8.79 -0.02 23.03
N ARG A 172 -7.85 0.71 23.64
CA ARG A 172 -8.07 2.04 24.22
C ARG A 172 -7.66 3.10 23.20
N ILE A 173 -8.55 4.07 22.98
CA ILE A 173 -8.29 5.19 22.06
C ILE A 173 -7.63 6.31 22.84
N ASP A 174 -6.46 6.73 22.39
CA ASP A 174 -5.62 7.76 22.97
C ASP A 174 -4.92 8.53 21.85
N HIS A 175 -5.60 9.56 21.33
CA HIS A 175 -5.05 10.40 20.26
C HIS A 175 -3.99 11.39 20.76
N GLU A 176 -3.97 11.68 22.07
CA GLU A 176 -3.02 12.60 22.68
C GLU A 176 -1.61 11.99 22.68
N HIS A 177 -1.48 10.73 23.11
CA HIS A 177 -0.18 10.06 23.19
C HIS A 177 0.18 9.23 21.95
N LEU A 178 -0.80 8.76 21.17
CA LEU A 178 -0.57 7.90 20.00
C LEU A 178 -0.87 8.59 18.65
N GLY A 179 -1.14 9.90 18.68
CA GLY A 179 -1.36 10.73 17.50
C GLY A 179 -2.55 10.30 16.66
N LYS A 180 -2.44 10.49 15.33
CA LYS A 180 -3.53 10.21 14.37
C LYS A 180 -4.06 8.77 14.46
N ARG A 181 -3.20 7.80 14.79
CA ARG A 181 -3.55 6.38 14.88
C ARG A 181 -4.48 6.08 16.07
N GLY A 182 -4.34 6.85 17.16
CA GLY A 182 -5.14 6.75 18.39
C GLY A 182 -5.06 5.42 19.13
N THR A 183 -4.37 4.40 18.60
CA THR A 183 -4.31 3.06 19.20
C THR A 183 -2.96 2.42 18.95
N PHE A 184 -2.51 1.63 19.92
CA PHE A 184 -1.26 0.89 19.84
C PHE A 184 -1.37 -0.22 18.78
N LYS A 185 -0.30 -0.43 18.00
CA LYS A 185 -0.16 -1.60 17.12
C LYS A 185 1.28 -2.10 17.15
N GLN A 186 1.45 -3.40 17.29
CA GLN A 186 2.77 -4.03 17.21
C GLN A 186 2.69 -5.45 16.66
N ILE A 187 3.71 -5.88 15.92
CA ILE A 187 3.94 -7.29 15.62
C ILE A 187 4.66 -7.93 16.81
N ALA A 188 4.17 -9.06 17.30
CA ALA A 188 4.73 -9.76 18.44
C ALA A 188 6.20 -10.16 18.17
N LYS A 189 7.04 -10.08 19.20
CA LYS A 189 8.47 -10.40 19.09
C LYS A 189 8.65 -11.82 18.54
N ASN A 190 9.64 -11.98 17.65
CA ASN A 190 9.97 -13.25 16.99
C ASN A 190 8.86 -13.85 16.11
N SER A 191 7.78 -13.10 15.80
CA SER A 191 6.81 -13.53 14.78
C SER A 191 7.53 -13.82 13.46
N GLN A 192 7.03 -14.81 12.73
CA GLN A 192 7.59 -15.23 11.45
C GLN A 192 7.74 -14.02 10.52
N GLU A 193 8.93 -13.87 9.96
CA GLU A 193 9.23 -12.74 9.10
C GLU A 193 8.41 -12.77 7.80
N ASN A 194 8.03 -11.59 7.30
CA ASN A 194 7.26 -11.45 6.06
C ASN A 194 5.98 -12.29 6.07
N PHE A 195 5.32 -12.39 7.22
CA PHE A 195 4.05 -13.08 7.38
C PHE A 195 3.05 -12.14 8.10
N GLY A 196 1.83 -12.61 8.32
CA GLY A 196 0.79 -11.81 8.95
C GLY A 196 -0.42 -12.63 9.35
N PHE A 197 -1.43 -11.95 9.88
CA PHE A 197 -2.70 -12.57 10.23
C PHE A 197 -3.35 -13.15 8.98
N ASN A 198 -3.83 -14.39 9.06
CA ASN A 198 -4.33 -15.08 7.89
C ASN A 198 -5.43 -16.09 8.26
N LEU A 199 -6.41 -16.23 7.36
CA LEU A 199 -7.48 -17.21 7.49
C LEU A 199 -8.01 -17.62 6.12
N SER A 200 -8.52 -18.85 6.02
CA SER A 200 -9.09 -19.40 4.79
C SER A 200 -10.57 -19.65 4.95
N LEU A 201 -11.37 -19.24 3.97
CA LEU A 201 -12.81 -19.45 3.90
C LEU A 201 -13.12 -20.47 2.80
N GLY A 202 -13.77 -21.57 3.18
CA GLY A 202 -14.08 -22.69 2.29
C GLY A 202 -12.83 -23.36 1.72
N LYS A 203 -12.86 -23.66 0.41
CA LYS A 203 -11.72 -24.20 -0.35
C LYS A 203 -11.07 -23.05 -1.12
N PRO A 204 -9.92 -22.51 -0.66
CA PRO A 204 -9.38 -21.28 -1.22
C PRO A 204 -8.95 -21.42 -2.67
N GLU A 205 -9.42 -20.51 -3.51
CA GLU A 205 -9.02 -20.38 -4.92
C GLU A 205 -8.33 -19.05 -5.20
N ARG A 206 -8.48 -18.08 -4.28
CA ARG A 206 -8.01 -16.69 -4.42
C ARG A 206 -7.26 -16.24 -3.17
N LEU A 207 -6.27 -15.37 -3.34
CA LEU A 207 -5.51 -14.78 -2.24
C LEU A 207 -5.83 -13.29 -2.15
N LEU A 208 -6.37 -12.84 -1.02
CA LEU A 208 -6.70 -11.43 -0.78
C LEU A 208 -5.75 -10.87 0.28
N MET A 209 -4.91 -9.93 -0.13
CA MET A 209 -3.89 -9.27 0.69
C MET A 209 -4.41 -7.93 1.21
N PHE A 210 -4.36 -7.71 2.52
CA PHE A 210 -4.81 -6.48 3.18
C PHE A 210 -3.68 -5.81 3.95
N GLU A 211 -3.78 -4.50 4.15
CA GLU A 211 -2.76 -3.77 4.91
C GLU A 211 -2.75 -4.17 6.39
N ALA A 212 -3.93 -4.35 7.02
CA ALA A 212 -4.06 -4.78 8.41
C ALA A 212 -5.15 -5.85 8.63
N PRO A 213 -5.12 -6.56 9.78
CA PRO A 213 -6.15 -7.53 10.13
C PRO A 213 -7.57 -6.95 10.17
N ILE A 214 -7.72 -5.72 10.69
CA ILE A 214 -9.03 -5.06 10.78
C ILE A 214 -9.60 -4.78 9.37
N ASP A 215 -8.78 -4.47 8.38
CA ASP A 215 -9.24 -4.26 6.99
C ASP A 215 -9.76 -5.54 6.36
N ALA A 216 -9.01 -6.63 6.53
CA ALA A 216 -9.43 -7.96 6.06
C ALA A 216 -10.79 -8.38 6.66
N LEU A 217 -10.98 -8.15 7.97
CA LEU A 217 -12.23 -8.46 8.65
C LEU A 217 -13.35 -7.46 8.32
N SER A 218 -13.02 -6.21 8.02
CA SER A 218 -14.00 -5.21 7.59
C SER A 218 -14.54 -5.54 6.20
N TYR A 219 -13.66 -5.96 5.29
CA TYR A 219 -14.05 -6.49 3.99
C TYR A 219 -14.96 -7.72 4.15
N TRP A 220 -14.60 -8.68 5.01
CA TRP A 220 -15.44 -9.85 5.25
C TRP A 220 -16.79 -9.50 5.88
N SER A 221 -16.84 -8.52 6.79
CA SER A 221 -18.09 -8.02 7.39
C SER A 221 -19.03 -7.43 6.34
N LEU A 222 -18.50 -6.72 5.34
CA LEU A 222 -19.28 -6.19 4.21
C LEU A 222 -19.70 -7.28 3.20
N HIS A 223 -18.95 -8.37 3.12
CA HIS A 223 -19.16 -9.46 2.16
C HIS A 223 -19.41 -10.78 2.89
N ARG A 224 -20.54 -10.88 3.62
CA ARG A 224 -20.87 -12.07 4.44
C ARG A 224 -20.90 -13.40 3.66
N GLY A 225 -21.13 -13.35 2.35
CA GLY A 225 -21.08 -14.52 1.45
C GLY A 225 -19.69 -14.87 0.91
N LEU A 226 -18.64 -14.18 1.37
CA LEU A 226 -17.27 -14.41 0.92
C LEU A 226 -16.83 -15.84 1.22
N ASN A 227 -16.40 -16.55 0.18
CA ASN A 227 -15.96 -17.93 0.26
C ASN A 227 -14.89 -18.19 -0.81
N HIS A 228 -14.18 -19.33 -0.71
CA HIS A 228 -13.11 -19.73 -1.62
C HIS A 228 -11.94 -18.75 -1.66
N VAL A 229 -11.59 -18.18 -0.50
CA VAL A 229 -10.50 -17.19 -0.39
C VAL A 229 -9.59 -17.49 0.79
N THR A 230 -8.33 -17.09 0.68
CA THR A 230 -7.46 -16.85 1.83
C THR A 230 -7.32 -15.34 2.01
N LEU A 231 -7.71 -14.83 3.19
CA LEU A 231 -7.45 -13.46 3.61
C LEU A 231 -6.10 -13.45 4.33
N MET A 232 -5.25 -12.46 4.04
CA MET A 232 -3.98 -12.28 4.73
C MET A 232 -3.63 -10.80 4.93
N SER A 233 -3.21 -10.41 6.13
CA SER A 233 -2.67 -9.08 6.40
C SER A 233 -1.16 -9.03 6.16
N MET A 234 -0.67 -7.86 5.76
CA MET A 234 0.77 -7.59 5.63
C MET A 234 1.34 -6.85 6.84
N ASP A 235 0.46 -6.30 7.67
CA ASP A 235 0.78 -5.45 8.80
C ASP A 235 1.70 -4.29 8.41
N GLY A 236 1.28 -3.60 7.32
CA GLY A 236 2.03 -2.58 6.58
C GLY A 236 2.33 -3.03 5.15
N LEU A 237 2.61 -2.06 4.27
CA LEU A 237 2.90 -2.28 2.84
C LEU A 237 4.25 -2.99 2.65
N LYS A 238 4.24 -4.33 2.57
CA LYS A 238 5.46 -5.18 2.53
C LYS A 238 5.42 -6.16 1.37
N PRO A 239 6.18 -5.94 0.27
CA PRO A 239 6.14 -6.81 -0.90
C PRO A 239 6.54 -8.27 -0.60
N ASN A 240 7.51 -8.47 0.31
CA ASN A 240 7.94 -9.81 0.70
C ASN A 240 6.85 -10.60 1.43
N THR A 241 5.91 -9.93 2.12
CA THR A 241 4.77 -10.61 2.75
C THR A 241 3.80 -11.16 1.71
N VAL A 242 3.63 -10.47 0.58
CA VAL A 242 2.84 -11.00 -0.55
C VAL A 242 3.47 -12.25 -1.14
N LYS A 243 4.80 -12.23 -1.34
CA LYS A 243 5.55 -13.40 -1.82
C LYS A 243 5.40 -14.60 -0.88
N GLN A 244 5.53 -14.38 0.43
CA GLN A 244 5.32 -15.45 1.42
C GLN A 244 3.86 -15.90 1.51
N GLY A 245 2.90 -14.99 1.35
CA GLY A 245 1.47 -15.31 1.29
C GLY A 245 1.14 -16.22 0.11
N LEU A 246 1.74 -15.98 -1.06
CA LEU A 246 1.64 -16.86 -2.21
C LEU A 246 2.28 -18.23 -1.95
N ILE A 247 3.49 -18.27 -1.41
CA ILE A 247 4.17 -19.53 -1.08
C ILE A 247 3.29 -20.35 -0.13
N TYR A 248 2.80 -19.71 0.94
CA TYR A 248 1.87 -20.32 1.88
C TYR A 248 0.59 -20.83 1.22
N PHE A 249 0.01 -20.03 0.31
CA PHE A 249 -1.18 -20.44 -0.44
C PHE A 249 -0.91 -21.73 -1.21
N CYS A 250 0.16 -21.76 -2.01
CA CYS A 250 0.55 -22.93 -2.80
C CYS A 250 0.85 -24.15 -1.93
N GLU A 251 1.56 -23.97 -0.80
CA GLU A 251 1.84 -25.04 0.16
C GLU A 251 0.55 -25.64 0.73
N LYS A 252 -0.44 -24.79 1.02
CA LYS A 252 -1.71 -25.19 1.66
C LYS A 252 -2.70 -25.82 0.69
N THR A 253 -2.81 -25.28 -0.52
CA THR A 253 -3.83 -25.71 -1.50
C THR A 253 -3.31 -26.69 -2.54
N GLY A 254 -1.99 -26.77 -2.73
CA GLY A 254 -1.35 -27.55 -3.78
C GLY A 254 -1.40 -26.90 -5.16
N HIS A 255 -1.89 -25.66 -5.28
CA HIS A 255 -1.97 -24.94 -6.57
C HIS A 255 -1.78 -23.41 -6.39
N ALA A 256 -1.42 -22.72 -7.47
CA ALA A 256 -1.37 -21.26 -7.48
C ALA A 256 -2.77 -20.65 -7.33
N PRO A 257 -2.92 -19.45 -6.71
CA PRO A 257 -4.19 -18.77 -6.67
C PRO A 257 -4.60 -18.30 -8.07
N SER A 258 -5.91 -18.29 -8.33
CA SER A 258 -6.49 -17.77 -9.57
C SER A 258 -6.43 -16.24 -9.67
N GLU A 259 -6.32 -15.54 -8.52
CA GLU A 259 -6.01 -14.11 -8.44
C GLU A 259 -5.33 -13.75 -7.12
N ILE A 260 -4.56 -12.65 -7.14
CA ILE A 260 -4.11 -11.95 -5.93
C ILE A 260 -4.73 -10.56 -5.92
N ALA A 261 -5.63 -10.29 -4.98
CA ALA A 261 -6.29 -9.01 -4.85
C ALA A 261 -5.70 -8.19 -3.68
N PHE A 262 -5.60 -6.86 -3.85
CA PHE A 262 -4.94 -5.97 -2.90
C PHE A 262 -5.92 -4.98 -2.26
N GLY A 263 -6.28 -5.23 -1.00
CA GLY A 263 -7.09 -4.36 -0.15
C GLY A 263 -6.21 -3.48 0.74
N VAL A 264 -5.38 -2.65 0.10
CA VAL A 264 -4.55 -1.62 0.76
C VAL A 264 -5.32 -0.30 0.90
N ASP A 265 -4.79 0.63 1.69
CA ASP A 265 -5.41 1.93 1.90
C ASP A 265 -5.59 2.71 0.58
N ASN A 266 -6.72 3.40 0.44
CA ASN A 266 -7.01 4.35 -0.62
C ASN A 266 -6.33 5.70 -0.34
N ASP A 267 -5.01 5.66 -0.26
CA ASP A 267 -4.13 6.81 -0.08
C ASP A 267 -2.91 6.69 -1.03
N PRO A 268 -2.07 7.73 -1.15
CA PRO A 268 -0.94 7.66 -2.07
C PRO A 268 -0.06 6.43 -1.86
N SER A 269 0.26 6.07 -0.62
CA SER A 269 1.13 4.94 -0.31
C SER A 269 0.53 3.59 -0.71
N GLY A 270 -0.76 3.37 -0.46
CA GLY A 270 -1.44 2.15 -0.88
C GLY A 270 -1.49 1.99 -2.40
N HIS A 271 -1.78 3.08 -3.13
CA HIS A 271 -1.74 3.05 -4.60
C HIS A 271 -0.33 2.84 -5.15
N VAL A 272 0.68 3.51 -4.57
CA VAL A 272 2.11 3.30 -4.88
C VAL A 272 2.45 1.81 -4.78
N PHE A 273 2.09 1.20 -3.65
CA PHE A 273 2.35 -0.20 -3.39
C PHE A 273 1.66 -1.12 -4.39
N TYR A 274 0.37 -0.90 -4.67
CA TYR A 274 -0.37 -1.72 -5.63
C TYR A 274 0.24 -1.65 -7.04
N ASP A 275 0.64 -0.46 -7.47
CA ASP A 275 1.28 -0.25 -8.77
C ASP A 275 2.66 -0.93 -8.84
N GLN A 276 3.51 -0.82 -7.80
CA GLN A 276 4.78 -1.54 -7.70
C GLN A 276 4.58 -3.06 -7.76
N MET A 277 3.59 -3.58 -7.02
CA MET A 277 3.29 -5.01 -7.04
C MET A 277 2.93 -5.50 -8.44
N ARG A 278 2.22 -4.70 -9.23
CA ARG A 278 1.87 -5.02 -10.62
C ARG A 278 3.03 -4.91 -11.59
N ALA A 279 3.94 -3.98 -11.35
CA ALA A 279 5.03 -3.64 -12.26
C ALA A 279 6.24 -4.57 -12.09
N GLU A 280 6.63 -4.78 -10.83
CA GLU A 280 7.94 -5.35 -10.47
C GLU A 280 7.83 -6.74 -9.83
N HIS A 281 6.65 -7.09 -9.33
CA HIS A 281 6.44 -8.32 -8.55
C HIS A 281 5.34 -9.22 -9.10
N ALA A 282 4.67 -8.79 -10.18
CA ALA A 282 3.60 -9.57 -10.79
C ALA A 282 4.15 -10.89 -11.35
N LEU A 283 3.39 -11.95 -11.13
CA LEU A 283 3.66 -13.24 -11.74
C LEU A 283 2.85 -13.37 -13.01
N THR A 284 3.49 -13.68 -14.12
CA THR A 284 2.86 -13.73 -15.46
C THR A 284 1.61 -14.61 -15.52
N SER A 285 1.53 -15.65 -14.68
CA SER A 285 0.41 -16.61 -14.64
C SER A 285 -0.71 -16.26 -13.66
N VAL A 286 -0.55 -15.22 -12.83
CA VAL A 286 -1.51 -14.87 -11.78
C VAL A 286 -1.92 -13.41 -11.92
N PRO A 287 -3.22 -13.10 -12.13
CA PRO A 287 -3.68 -11.72 -12.22
C PRO A 287 -3.63 -11.02 -10.86
N TYR A 288 -3.21 -9.74 -10.87
CA TYR A 288 -3.15 -8.85 -9.71
C TYR A 288 -4.28 -7.82 -9.80
N THR A 289 -5.25 -7.87 -8.88
CA THR A 289 -6.47 -7.05 -8.94
C THR A 289 -6.54 -6.04 -7.79
N SER A 290 -7.14 -4.87 -8.05
CA SER A 290 -7.34 -3.84 -7.03
C SER A 290 -8.54 -4.22 -6.17
N LEU A 291 -8.35 -4.23 -4.86
CA LEU A 291 -9.41 -4.29 -3.86
C LEU A 291 -9.37 -3.05 -2.97
N ILE A 292 -8.81 -1.94 -3.48
CA ILE A 292 -8.70 -0.67 -2.74
C ILE A 292 -10.11 -0.12 -2.47
N PRO A 293 -10.44 0.27 -1.22
CA PRO A 293 -11.78 0.69 -0.86
C PRO A 293 -12.14 2.00 -1.58
N ALA A 294 -13.23 1.96 -2.35
CA ALA A 294 -13.70 3.11 -3.13
C ALA A 294 -12.61 3.68 -4.07
N ASP A 295 -11.83 2.81 -4.71
CA ASP A 295 -10.80 3.17 -5.70
C ASP A 295 -11.34 4.15 -6.76
N GLN A 296 -12.57 3.99 -7.21
CA GLN A 296 -13.16 4.88 -8.22
C GLN A 296 -13.94 6.09 -7.67
N ALA A 297 -13.86 6.36 -6.37
CA ALA A 297 -14.57 7.48 -5.78
C ALA A 297 -13.99 8.83 -6.24
N ILE A 298 -14.88 9.78 -6.44
CA ILE A 298 -14.58 11.18 -6.68
C ILE A 298 -15.09 11.97 -5.46
N PRO A 299 -14.22 12.65 -4.70
CA PRO A 299 -14.68 13.53 -3.65
C PRO A 299 -15.58 14.63 -4.23
N HIS A 300 -16.70 14.90 -3.55
CA HIS A 300 -17.69 15.87 -4.00
C HIS A 300 -17.09 17.26 -4.23
N GLU A 301 -16.19 17.69 -3.34
CA GLU A 301 -15.47 18.96 -3.40
C GLU A 301 -14.55 19.09 -4.63
N CYS A 302 -14.11 17.98 -5.22
CA CYS A 302 -13.22 17.97 -6.38
C CYS A 302 -13.97 18.17 -7.69
N LEU A 303 -15.25 17.81 -7.74
CA LEU A 303 -15.98 17.72 -9.01
C LEU A 303 -16.14 19.08 -9.69
N ALA A 304 -16.67 20.07 -8.98
CA ALA A 304 -16.93 21.39 -9.56
C ALA A 304 -15.65 22.12 -10.02
N PRO A 305 -14.55 22.16 -9.23
CA PRO A 305 -13.28 22.73 -9.68
C PRO A 305 -12.71 22.06 -10.93
N VAL A 306 -12.75 20.72 -10.98
CA VAL A 306 -12.21 19.97 -12.12
C VAL A 306 -13.04 20.18 -13.38
N VAL A 307 -14.37 20.17 -13.27
CA VAL A 307 -15.27 20.49 -14.39
C VAL A 307 -15.00 21.91 -14.91
N SER A 308 -14.87 22.88 -14.01
CA SER A 308 -14.60 24.27 -14.38
C SER A 308 -13.25 24.42 -15.12
N ALA A 309 -12.17 23.83 -14.58
CA ALA A 309 -10.85 23.90 -15.18
C ALA A 309 -10.79 23.23 -16.56
N ALA A 310 -11.40 22.05 -16.71
CA ALA A 310 -11.45 21.34 -17.98
C ALA A 310 -12.21 22.14 -19.05
N LYS A 311 -13.35 22.75 -18.70
CA LYS A 311 -14.14 23.60 -19.59
C LYS A 311 -13.36 24.84 -20.04
N GLN A 312 -12.71 25.54 -19.10
CA GLN A 312 -11.92 26.74 -19.41
C GLN A 312 -10.76 26.43 -20.37
N ALA A 313 -10.06 25.31 -20.17
CA ALA A 313 -8.99 24.88 -21.07
C ALA A 313 -9.50 24.20 -22.36
N ALA A 314 -10.81 23.97 -22.50
CA ALA A 314 -11.42 23.23 -23.59
C ALA A 314 -10.81 21.83 -23.80
N ILE A 315 -10.69 21.05 -22.73
CA ILE A 315 -10.26 19.64 -22.74
C ILE A 315 -11.36 18.73 -22.14
N PRO A 316 -11.38 17.43 -22.44
CA PRO A 316 -12.36 16.51 -21.84
C PRO A 316 -12.21 16.42 -20.32
N THR A 317 -13.31 16.63 -19.58
CA THR A 317 -13.32 16.56 -18.10
C THR A 317 -12.82 15.21 -17.59
N VAL A 318 -13.19 14.11 -18.25
CA VAL A 318 -12.74 12.76 -17.86
C VAL A 318 -11.22 12.61 -17.99
N ALA A 319 -10.59 13.26 -18.96
CA ALA A 319 -9.14 13.21 -19.12
C ALA A 319 -8.44 13.90 -17.93
N LEU A 320 -8.93 15.07 -17.52
CA LEU A 320 -8.39 15.78 -16.36
C LEU A 320 -8.66 15.02 -15.05
N MET A 321 -9.87 14.49 -14.86
CA MET A 321 -10.20 13.67 -13.68
C MET A 321 -9.32 12.43 -13.57
N ALA A 322 -9.13 11.70 -14.66
CA ALA A 322 -8.29 10.50 -14.68
C ALA A 322 -6.82 10.83 -14.38
N TYR A 323 -6.30 11.92 -14.95
CA TYR A 323 -4.96 12.40 -14.62
C TYR A 323 -4.80 12.70 -13.13
N LEU A 324 -5.72 13.47 -12.55
CA LEU A 324 -5.65 13.83 -11.12
C LEU A 324 -5.83 12.64 -10.19
N LYS A 325 -6.66 11.67 -10.59
CA LYS A 325 -6.81 10.40 -9.88
C LYS A 325 -5.49 9.64 -9.83
N VAL A 326 -4.76 9.56 -10.94
CA VAL A 326 -3.49 8.84 -11.00
C VAL A 326 -2.34 9.63 -10.38
N ALA A 327 -2.34 10.95 -10.53
CA ALA A 327 -1.29 11.82 -10.01
C ALA A 327 -1.33 11.93 -8.49
N VAL A 328 -2.51 12.21 -7.91
CA VAL A 328 -2.67 12.60 -6.50
C VAL A 328 -3.86 11.94 -5.81
N ASN A 329 -4.43 10.88 -6.38
CA ASN A 329 -5.60 10.17 -5.83
C ASN A 329 -6.82 11.08 -5.59
N LEU A 330 -6.94 12.20 -6.32
CA LEU A 330 -7.93 13.26 -6.07
C LEU A 330 -7.90 13.85 -4.64
N GLN A 331 -6.75 13.81 -3.95
CA GLN A 331 -6.56 14.40 -2.64
C GLN A 331 -5.56 15.56 -2.72
N PRO A 332 -5.98 16.81 -2.45
CA PRO A 332 -5.08 17.95 -2.44
C PRO A 332 -4.09 17.80 -1.28
N SER A 333 -2.86 18.27 -1.44
CA SER A 333 -1.81 18.26 -0.42
C SER A 333 -1.20 16.88 -0.09
N HIS A 334 -1.57 15.84 -0.85
CA HIS A 334 -0.98 14.51 -0.72
C HIS A 334 0.06 14.28 -1.83
N GLY A 335 1.08 13.47 -1.51
CA GLY A 335 2.12 13.12 -2.46
C GLY A 335 1.61 12.32 -3.65
N ILE A 336 2.53 11.97 -4.54
CA ILE A 336 2.25 11.21 -5.76
C ILE A 336 1.65 9.83 -5.43
N ALA A 337 0.57 9.45 -6.11
CA ALA A 337 -0.25 8.28 -5.77
C ALA A 337 0.09 6.98 -6.52
N ASN A 338 1.35 6.72 -6.84
CA ASN A 338 1.74 5.63 -7.74
C ASN A 338 3.21 5.20 -7.58
N GLY A 339 3.47 3.99 -8.06
CA GLY A 339 4.70 3.23 -7.80
C GLY A 339 5.90 3.51 -8.69
N TYR A 340 5.66 4.08 -9.89
CA TYR A 340 6.56 3.96 -11.04
C TYR A 340 7.69 5.00 -11.09
N HIS A 341 8.23 5.40 -9.93
CA HIS A 341 9.39 6.30 -9.81
C HIS A 341 9.33 7.63 -10.59
N TYR A 342 8.15 8.20 -10.87
CA TYR A 342 8.02 9.50 -11.56
C TYR A 342 7.83 10.70 -10.62
N GLN A 343 8.21 10.57 -9.35
CA GLN A 343 7.98 11.58 -8.30
C GLN A 343 8.58 12.96 -8.65
N ASP A 344 9.69 12.97 -9.39
CA ASP A 344 10.38 14.19 -9.81
C ASP A 344 9.86 14.76 -11.14
N ALA A 345 9.11 13.95 -11.89
CA ALA A 345 8.74 14.23 -13.27
C ALA A 345 7.32 14.79 -13.43
N LEU A 346 6.46 14.60 -12.43
CA LEU A 346 5.16 15.27 -12.35
C LEU A 346 5.24 16.41 -11.35
N THR A 347 4.64 17.55 -11.69
CA THR A 347 4.36 18.60 -10.71
C THR A 347 3.63 17.96 -9.54
N LYS A 348 4.06 18.29 -8.31
CA LYS A 348 3.34 17.93 -7.09
C LYS A 348 2.00 18.69 -7.11
N GLY A 349 1.03 18.17 -7.87
CA GLY A 349 -0.18 18.89 -8.23
C GLY A 349 -0.99 19.22 -6.99
N SER A 350 -1.17 20.51 -6.73
CA SER A 350 -2.21 20.99 -5.82
C SER A 350 -3.48 21.25 -6.64
N PHE A 351 -4.66 21.17 -6.00
CA PHE A 351 -5.88 21.64 -6.67
C PHE A 351 -5.86 23.14 -6.96
N ALA A 352 -4.96 23.90 -6.33
CA ALA A 352 -4.71 25.30 -6.67
C ALA A 352 -4.25 25.47 -8.12
N ASP A 353 -3.57 24.48 -8.70
CA ASP A 353 -2.94 24.56 -10.02
C ASP A 353 -3.82 23.97 -11.13
N LEU A 354 -5.07 23.59 -10.81
CA LEU A 354 -5.98 22.92 -11.76
C LEU A 354 -6.13 23.65 -13.11
N PRO A 355 -6.32 24.98 -13.16
CA PRO A 355 -6.40 25.70 -14.43
C PRO A 355 -5.08 25.63 -15.22
N GLU A 356 -3.94 25.68 -14.53
CA GLU A 356 -2.63 25.58 -15.16
C GLU A 356 -2.40 24.19 -15.74
N ILE A 357 -2.66 23.14 -14.95
CA ILE A 357 -2.58 21.73 -15.39
C ILE A 357 -3.47 21.52 -16.62
N ALA A 358 -4.72 21.97 -16.57
CA ALA A 358 -5.65 21.83 -17.69
C ALA A 358 -5.14 22.54 -18.96
N THR A 359 -4.56 23.74 -18.80
CA THR A 359 -3.96 24.50 -19.90
C THR A 359 -2.73 23.80 -20.48
N GLN A 360 -1.88 23.20 -19.63
CA GLN A 360 -0.71 22.43 -20.08
C GLN A 360 -1.08 21.17 -20.87
N LEU A 361 -2.25 20.57 -20.61
CA LEU A 361 -2.73 19.39 -21.35
C LEU A 361 -3.31 19.75 -22.73
N LYS A 362 -3.83 20.97 -22.90
CA LYS A 362 -4.52 21.40 -24.13
C LYS A 362 -3.72 21.20 -25.43
N PRO A 363 -2.41 21.52 -25.51
CA PRO A 363 -1.61 21.31 -26.72
C PRO A 363 -1.53 19.85 -27.18
N TYR A 364 -1.80 18.89 -26.29
CA TYR A 364 -1.73 17.45 -26.56
C TYR A 364 -3.10 16.84 -26.87
N LEU A 365 -4.16 17.65 -26.94
CA LEU A 365 -5.50 17.18 -27.29
C LEU A 365 -5.57 16.80 -28.78
N GLN A 366 -5.87 15.53 -29.03
CA GLN A 366 -6.14 14.96 -30.35
C GLN A 366 -7.61 14.53 -30.47
N SER A 367 -8.03 14.07 -31.65
CA SER A 367 -9.40 13.61 -31.92
C SER A 367 -9.85 12.44 -31.05
N ASN A 368 -8.92 11.64 -30.52
CA ASN A 368 -9.18 10.48 -29.66
C ASN A 368 -8.86 10.72 -28.17
N GLY A 369 -8.63 11.98 -27.77
CA GLY A 369 -8.29 12.38 -26.40
C GLY A 369 -6.88 12.96 -26.27
N ILE A 370 -6.37 13.04 -25.03
CA ILE A 370 -5.04 13.58 -24.76
C ILE A 370 -3.96 12.57 -25.17
N ASP A 371 -2.95 13.03 -25.93
CA ASP A 371 -1.73 12.27 -26.22
C ASP A 371 -0.80 12.27 -25.00
N TRP A 372 -1.10 11.39 -24.06
CA TRP A 372 -0.31 11.21 -22.84
C TRP A 372 1.14 10.79 -23.12
N GLN A 373 1.40 10.10 -24.25
CA GLN A 373 2.77 9.71 -24.60
C GLN A 373 3.61 10.93 -24.97
N ALA A 374 3.07 11.80 -25.82
CA ALA A 374 3.71 13.07 -26.17
C ALA A 374 3.85 13.98 -24.95
N TYR A 375 2.80 14.11 -24.13
CA TYR A 375 2.82 14.91 -22.90
C TYR A 375 3.95 14.51 -21.96
N PHE A 376 4.03 13.24 -21.56
CA PHE A 376 5.08 12.79 -20.65
C PHE A 376 6.46 12.75 -21.30
N LYS A 377 6.57 12.58 -22.62
CA LYS A 377 7.88 12.69 -23.29
C LYS A 377 8.45 14.11 -23.19
N GLN A 378 7.60 15.13 -23.20
CA GLN A 378 8.03 16.53 -23.12
C GLN A 378 8.19 17.01 -21.66
N HIS A 379 7.24 16.68 -20.79
CA HIS A 379 7.22 17.17 -19.40
C HIS A 379 7.96 16.27 -18.41
N ALA A 380 8.27 15.03 -18.79
CA ALA A 380 8.97 14.04 -17.99
C ALA A 380 10.03 13.29 -18.84
N PRO A 381 11.00 14.00 -19.45
CA PRO A 381 11.95 13.40 -20.39
C PRO A 381 12.84 12.32 -19.75
N ASP A 382 13.16 12.48 -18.47
CA ASP A 382 14.01 11.57 -17.69
C ASP A 382 13.27 10.30 -17.23
N LEU A 383 11.94 10.26 -17.37
CA LEU A 383 11.15 9.08 -17.03
C LEU A 383 11.40 7.96 -18.05
N ALA A 384 11.80 6.78 -17.56
CA ALA A 384 12.04 5.60 -18.39
C ALA A 384 10.80 5.24 -19.22
N SER A 385 11.04 4.68 -20.42
CA SER A 385 9.95 4.34 -21.36
C SER A 385 8.93 3.36 -20.78
N THR A 386 9.39 2.38 -20.00
CA THR A 386 8.52 1.40 -19.30
C THR A 386 7.60 2.09 -18.31
N ASP A 387 8.13 2.98 -17.46
CA ASP A 387 7.35 3.69 -16.44
C ASP A 387 6.36 4.67 -17.07
N ARG A 388 6.78 5.34 -18.14
CA ARG A 388 5.89 6.19 -18.96
C ARG A 388 4.74 5.38 -19.54
N ASN A 389 5.01 4.20 -20.08
CA ASN A 389 3.96 3.32 -20.62
C ASN A 389 2.98 2.85 -19.53
N ASN A 390 3.49 2.49 -18.36
CA ASN A 390 2.67 2.08 -17.22
C ASN A 390 1.75 3.22 -16.76
N LEU A 391 2.29 4.44 -16.63
CA LEU A 391 1.55 5.64 -16.28
C LEU A 391 0.43 5.95 -17.28
N VAL A 392 0.76 5.97 -18.57
CA VAL A 392 -0.21 6.17 -19.65
C VAL A 392 -1.30 5.09 -19.60
N GLY A 393 -0.92 3.83 -19.36
CA GLY A 393 -1.85 2.71 -19.19
C GLY A 393 -2.81 2.92 -18.03
N ARG A 394 -2.31 3.37 -16.87
CA ARG A 394 -3.13 3.64 -15.68
C ARG A 394 -4.13 4.79 -15.93
N ILE A 395 -3.69 5.91 -16.50
CA ILE A 395 -4.58 7.05 -16.82
C ILE A 395 -5.67 6.63 -17.79
N LYS A 396 -5.31 5.91 -18.86
CA LYS A 396 -6.30 5.40 -19.83
C LYS A 396 -7.28 4.40 -19.20
N GLY A 397 -6.80 3.57 -18.26
CA GLY A 397 -7.65 2.65 -17.50
C GLY A 397 -8.70 3.36 -16.66
N VAL A 398 -8.27 4.35 -15.85
CA VAL A 398 -9.18 5.16 -15.02
C VAL A 398 -10.13 5.97 -15.90
N ALA A 399 -9.64 6.59 -16.98
CA ALA A 399 -10.48 7.34 -17.91
C ALA A 399 -11.60 6.46 -18.50
N ARG A 400 -11.30 5.22 -18.86
CA ARG A 400 -12.29 4.27 -19.37
C ARG A 400 -13.34 3.91 -18.32
N GLN A 401 -12.93 3.68 -17.07
CA GLN A 401 -13.86 3.43 -15.96
C GLN A 401 -14.80 4.63 -15.77
N TYR A 402 -14.26 5.84 -15.74
CA TYR A 402 -15.07 7.05 -15.59
C TYR A 402 -16.00 7.31 -16.79
N GLN A 403 -15.56 7.04 -18.01
CA GLN A 403 -16.39 7.11 -19.22
C GLN A 403 -17.57 6.14 -19.19
N ASN A 404 -17.35 4.94 -18.63
CA ASN A 404 -18.40 3.93 -18.48
C ASN A 404 -19.39 4.24 -17.34
N GLY A 405 -19.15 5.28 -16.55
CA GLY A 405 -19.93 5.59 -15.36
C GLY A 405 -19.55 4.76 -14.13
N ASP A 406 -18.40 4.06 -14.16
CA ASP A 406 -17.89 3.23 -13.07
C ASP A 406 -17.21 4.10 -11.99
N PHE A 407 -17.93 5.09 -11.46
CA PHE A 407 -17.46 5.97 -10.38
C PHE A 407 -18.61 6.36 -9.44
N GLN A 408 -18.26 6.85 -8.26
CA GLN A 408 -19.23 7.39 -7.31
C GLN A 408 -18.73 8.73 -6.77
N VAL A 409 -19.61 9.73 -6.79
CA VAL A 409 -19.35 11.00 -6.10
C VAL A 409 -19.72 10.81 -4.64
N VAL A 410 -18.75 10.99 -3.74
CA VAL A 410 -18.92 10.76 -2.31
C VAL A 410 -18.49 11.97 -1.51
N GLN A 411 -19.13 12.19 -0.36
CA GLN A 411 -18.71 13.24 0.58
C GLN A 411 -17.48 12.81 1.38
N ASP A 412 -17.49 11.57 1.88
CA ASP A 412 -16.37 10.98 2.60
C ASP A 412 -15.80 9.83 1.76
N VAL A 413 -14.58 10.00 1.22
CA VAL A 413 -13.84 8.89 0.62
C VAL A 413 -13.27 8.03 1.74
N PRO A 414 -13.67 6.75 1.88
CA PRO A 414 -13.08 5.88 2.89
C PRO A 414 -11.60 5.69 2.60
N LYS A 415 -10.74 5.93 3.60
CA LYS A 415 -9.31 5.68 3.48
C LYS A 415 -9.05 4.18 3.45
N ASP A 416 -9.68 3.40 4.31
CA ASP A 416 -9.45 1.96 4.43
C ASP A 416 -10.77 1.16 4.41
N TRP A 417 -10.70 -0.17 4.52
CA TRP A 417 -11.90 -1.01 4.53
C TRP A 417 -12.69 -0.85 5.82
N ASN A 418 -12.04 -0.44 6.92
CA ASN A 418 -12.73 -0.16 8.18
C ASN A 418 -13.58 1.11 8.10
N ASP A 419 -13.06 2.18 7.50
CA ASP A 419 -13.79 3.41 7.20
C ASP A 419 -14.99 3.10 6.31
N ARG A 420 -14.79 2.28 5.26
CA ARG A 420 -15.89 1.86 4.37
C ARG A 420 -17.01 1.17 5.14
N LEU A 421 -16.67 0.26 6.04
CA LEU A 421 -17.63 -0.43 6.91
C LEU A 421 -18.33 0.54 7.87
N GLN A 422 -17.60 1.45 8.49
CA GLN A 422 -18.18 2.46 9.39
C GLN A 422 -19.15 3.40 8.65
N ILE A 423 -18.84 3.81 7.43
CA ILE A 423 -19.75 4.60 6.57
C ILE A 423 -21.01 3.80 6.25
N HIS A 424 -20.87 2.51 5.90
CA HIS A 424 -22.00 1.62 5.63
C HIS A 424 -22.94 1.48 6.82
N GLU A 425 -22.41 1.20 8.01
CA GLU A 425 -23.21 1.02 9.23
C GLU A 425 -23.85 2.34 9.72
N ARG A 426 -23.18 3.48 9.54
CA ARG A 426 -23.78 4.81 9.77
C ARG A 426 -24.94 5.07 8.80
N SER A 427 -24.86 4.59 7.57
CA SER A 427 -25.92 4.77 6.58
C SER A 427 -27.13 3.89 6.86
N LYS A 428 -26.93 2.64 7.32
CA LYS A 428 -28.01 1.75 7.78
C LYS A 428 -28.78 2.32 8.97
N SER A 429 -28.06 2.84 9.98
CA SER A 429 -28.67 3.40 11.19
C SER A 429 -29.44 4.70 10.97
N LYS A 430 -29.15 5.44 9.89
CA LYS A 430 -29.88 6.65 9.46
C LYS A 430 -31.07 6.38 8.52
N GLY A 431 -31.42 5.12 8.26
CA GLY A 431 -32.45 4.74 7.28
C GLY A 431 -33.87 5.21 7.64
N LEU A 432 -34.27 6.32 7.02
CA LEU A 432 -35.65 6.82 6.86
C LEU A 432 -36.62 5.69 6.44
N THR A 433 -37.84 5.76 6.97
CA THR A 433 -38.96 4.82 6.71
C THR A 433 -39.36 4.79 5.23
N LEU A 434 -39.99 3.69 4.79
CA LEU A 434 -40.49 3.52 3.41
C LEU A 434 -41.40 4.68 2.97
N ASP A 435 -42.13 5.28 3.91
CA ASP A 435 -43.01 6.44 3.67
C ASP A 435 -42.23 7.73 3.37
N GLN A 436 -41.06 7.90 3.98
CA GLN A 436 -40.18 9.03 3.69
C GLN A 436 -39.48 8.89 2.32
N LYS A 437 -39.25 7.66 1.84
CA LYS A 437 -38.77 7.39 0.47
C LYS A 437 -39.82 7.75 -0.59
N ILE A 438 -41.11 7.61 -0.28
CA ILE A 438 -42.22 8.02 -1.16
C ILE A 438 -42.36 9.55 -1.18
N ALA A 439 -42.09 10.23 -0.06
CA ALA A 439 -42.07 11.69 -0.01
C ALA A 439 -40.92 12.30 -0.86
N THR A 440 -39.71 11.73 -0.82
CA THR A 440 -38.60 12.18 -1.68
C THR A 440 -38.79 11.80 -3.15
N ALA A 441 -39.57 10.75 -3.43
CA ALA A 441 -39.97 10.39 -4.79
C ALA A 441 -41.04 11.35 -5.37
N LYS A 442 -41.90 11.93 -4.53
CA LYS A 442 -42.89 12.95 -4.96
C LYS A 442 -42.27 14.32 -5.25
N GLU A 443 -41.18 14.70 -4.58
CA GLU A 443 -40.38 15.88 -5.00
C GLU A 443 -39.61 15.64 -6.31
N ARG A 444 -39.18 14.39 -6.58
CA ARG A 444 -38.57 14.00 -7.87
C ARG A 444 -39.56 13.88 -9.02
N ALA A 445 -40.87 13.77 -8.75
CA ALA A 445 -41.90 13.72 -9.80
C ALA A 445 -42.25 15.10 -10.37
N VAL A 446 -41.97 16.20 -9.65
CA VAL A 446 -42.18 17.57 -10.16
C VAL A 446 -41.06 18.02 -11.11
N THR A 447 -39.93 17.30 -11.14
CA THR A 447 -38.82 17.52 -12.09
C THR A 447 -38.83 16.55 -13.28
N ALA A 448 -39.79 15.62 -13.33
CA ALA A 448 -39.94 14.64 -14.41
C ALA A 448 -40.96 15.11 -15.45
N ASN A 449 -40.71 16.25 -16.10
CA ASN A 449 -41.49 16.69 -17.26
C ASN A 449 -40.60 16.92 -18.48
N PHE A 450 -39.73 15.96 -18.81
CA PHE A 450 -39.14 15.83 -20.15
C PHE A 450 -38.79 14.37 -20.43
N ARG A 451 -39.74 13.63 -21.00
CA ARG A 451 -39.45 12.46 -21.86
C ARG A 451 -40.42 12.41 -23.03
N SER A 452 -39.92 12.79 -24.20
CA SER A 452 -40.26 12.15 -25.48
C SER A 452 -38.95 12.01 -26.27
N ALA A 453 -38.54 10.76 -26.51
CA ALA A 453 -37.34 10.38 -27.28
C ALA A 453 -37.55 10.61 -28.80
N PRO A 454 -36.57 10.34 -29.71
CA PRO A 454 -35.16 9.92 -29.54
C PRO A 454 -34.14 10.75 -30.37
N LYS A 455 -32.85 10.72 -29.97
CA LYS A 455 -31.59 10.78 -30.76
C LYS A 455 -30.50 11.63 -30.08
N HIS A 456 -29.26 11.12 -30.19
CA HIS A 456 -27.97 11.69 -29.79
C HIS A 456 -27.65 11.68 -28.28
N HIS A 457 -26.97 10.62 -27.85
CA HIS A 457 -26.16 10.60 -26.64
C HIS A 457 -24.84 11.31 -26.92
N ASP A 458 -24.82 12.62 -26.70
CA ASP A 458 -23.63 13.36 -26.30
C ASP A 458 -24.13 14.47 -25.35
N ARG A 459 -23.40 14.69 -24.24
CA ARG A 459 -23.71 15.51 -23.05
C ARG A 459 -24.24 14.75 -21.84
N ALA A 460 -23.31 14.12 -21.12
CA ALA A 460 -23.45 13.91 -19.68
C ALA A 460 -22.35 14.61 -18.85
N LEU A 461 -21.38 15.29 -19.47
CA LEU A 461 -20.29 16.00 -18.77
C LEU A 461 -19.82 17.29 -19.48
N GLU A 462 -20.67 17.91 -20.30
CA GLU A 462 -20.53 19.35 -20.64
C GLU A 462 -21.51 20.14 -19.77
#